data_AF-A0A920AG78-F1
#
_entry.id   AF-A0A920AG78-F1
#
_cell.length_a   1.000
_cell.length_b   1.000
_cell.length_c   1.000
_cell.angle_alpha   90.00
_cell.angle_beta   90.00
_cell.angle_gamma   90.00
#
_symmetry.space_group_name_H-M   'P 1'
#
loop_
_entity.id
_entity.type
_entity.pdbx_description
1 polymer ?
#
loop_
_entity_poly.entity_id
_entity_poly.type
_entity_poly.pdbx_seq_one_letter_code
_entity_poly.pdbx_strand_id
1 'polypeptide(L)'
;MVEIKPFKGTRPYNEDAKNLIAPSTDHLSIENIEIFKKNNYWNYLKILNPVGQLKEADTLLEAKSHFNEMKENDVIKKDKELFYYIYQIEFKGHTQLGFLSLSKISDFVDEKIKAHEKIYETRMRERAEQMLNIKTQIGPIYVVYKKNNKIKDLLSSIISNTPDYDFESFDKSIHKLWCVSDESFIKKLSSLFINEVDNFYIADGHHRMGAMKIIGELNYNKNILQEDFMIAAFPSDEAKIFDYNRVVKDLNGLSEEKFLEILSENFEIKNEKNPFKPQSNKQFGMYHEKKWYSLYFKTELKTDNFVDTLDINILNNFIFKKHLNISDVNNDERIRFIAGCHGLEALEKKVDENNDSVAFSIFPSSISDVITVANKNLTMPPKSTWFDPKPLDGLVVYEFEKNV
;
A
#
# COMPACT_ATOMS: atom_id res chain seq x y z
N MET A 1 -13.69 -10.14 16.99
CA MET A 1 -14.13 -10.01 15.59
C MET A 1 -14.37 -8.56 15.28
N VAL A 2 -14.18 -8.19 14.01
CA VAL A 2 -14.22 -6.81 13.52
C VAL A 2 -15.62 -6.42 13.10
N GLU A 3 -15.95 -5.14 13.25
CA GLU A 3 -17.23 -4.58 12.79
C GLU A 3 -17.02 -3.73 11.53
N ILE A 4 -17.92 -3.90 10.55
CA ILE A 4 -17.95 -3.08 9.34
C ILE A 4 -19.32 -2.46 9.16
N LYS A 5 -19.39 -1.26 8.59
CA LYS A 5 -20.65 -0.55 8.33
C LYS A 5 -20.72 -0.01 6.90
N PRO A 6 -21.91 -0.01 6.26
CA PRO A 6 -22.11 0.72 5.02
C PRO A 6 -22.09 2.23 5.30
N PHE A 7 -21.87 3.05 4.28
CA PHE A 7 -21.79 4.51 4.44
C PHE A 7 -22.21 5.28 3.20
N LYS A 8 -22.38 6.60 3.39
CA LYS A 8 -22.62 7.57 2.31
C LYS A 8 -21.29 8.13 1.84
N GLY A 9 -20.71 7.51 0.82
CA GLY A 9 -19.49 7.97 0.17
C GLY A 9 -19.73 9.20 -0.69
N THR A 10 -18.67 9.97 -0.89
CA THR A 10 -18.61 11.04 -1.88
C THR A 10 -17.72 10.55 -3.02
N ARG A 11 -18.22 10.60 -4.25
CA ARG A 11 -17.59 9.94 -5.41
C ARG A 11 -17.90 10.65 -6.72
N PRO A 12 -17.09 10.47 -7.78
CA PRO A 12 -17.41 10.98 -9.12
C PRO A 12 -18.75 10.46 -9.63
N TYR A 13 -19.62 11.28 -10.19
CA TYR A 13 -20.99 10.84 -10.48
C TYR A 13 -21.14 9.93 -11.73
N ASN A 14 -20.15 9.86 -12.61
CA ASN A 14 -20.23 9.20 -13.92
C ASN A 14 -18.86 8.64 -14.39
N GLU A 15 -18.77 8.28 -15.68
CA GLU A 15 -17.55 7.80 -16.36
C GLU A 15 -16.35 8.76 -16.28
N ASP A 16 -16.53 10.01 -15.86
CA ASP A 16 -15.43 10.95 -15.66
C ASP A 16 -14.46 10.49 -14.56
N ALA A 17 -14.86 9.52 -13.72
CA ALA A 17 -13.99 8.90 -12.71
C ALA A 17 -12.60 8.53 -13.27
N LYS A 18 -12.53 7.98 -14.49
CA LYS A 18 -11.27 7.59 -15.15
C LYS A 18 -10.34 8.77 -15.44
N ASN A 19 -10.91 9.96 -15.62
CA ASN A 19 -10.19 11.19 -15.91
C ASN A 19 -9.89 12.00 -14.64
N LEU A 20 -10.57 11.70 -13.54
CA LEU A 20 -10.49 12.43 -12.27
C LEU A 20 -9.53 11.75 -11.29
N ILE A 21 -9.55 10.43 -11.25
CA ILE A 21 -8.87 9.63 -10.23
C ILE A 21 -7.60 9.03 -10.83
N ALA A 22 -6.47 9.27 -10.16
CA ALA A 22 -5.20 8.63 -10.48
C ALA A 22 -4.93 7.46 -9.53
N PRO A 23 -4.15 6.46 -9.97
CA PRO A 23 -3.52 5.50 -9.06
C PRO A 23 -2.68 6.21 -8.00
N SER A 24 -2.32 5.49 -6.93
CA SER A 24 -1.41 6.03 -5.91
C SER A 24 -0.16 6.61 -6.57
N THR A 25 0.24 7.81 -6.15
CA THR A 25 1.41 8.51 -6.68
C THR A 25 2.70 7.71 -6.54
N ASP A 26 2.73 6.73 -5.63
CA ASP A 26 3.86 5.81 -5.47
C ASP A 26 4.18 5.01 -6.76
N HIS A 27 3.20 4.88 -7.66
CA HIS A 27 3.30 4.14 -8.92
C HIS A 27 3.61 5.03 -10.14
N LEU A 28 3.52 6.35 -9.99
CA LEU A 28 3.60 7.29 -11.11
C LEU A 28 4.96 7.97 -11.15
N SER A 29 5.58 8.02 -12.33
CA SER A 29 6.73 8.89 -12.56
C SER A 29 6.30 10.37 -12.41
N ILE A 30 7.27 11.25 -12.14
CA ILE A 30 7.03 12.70 -12.10
C ILE A 30 6.39 13.18 -13.40
N GLU A 31 6.86 12.67 -14.54
CA GLU A 31 6.30 12.94 -15.86
C GLU A 31 4.82 12.53 -15.96
N ASN A 32 4.46 11.32 -15.48
CA ASN A 32 3.08 10.86 -15.46
C ASN A 32 2.18 11.73 -14.57
N ILE A 33 2.69 12.16 -13.42
CA ILE A 33 1.99 13.08 -12.52
C ILE A 33 1.75 14.43 -13.21
N GLU A 34 2.75 14.98 -13.90
CA GLU A 34 2.62 16.24 -14.63
C GLU A 34 1.63 16.16 -15.80
N ILE A 35 1.67 15.06 -16.55
CA ILE A 35 0.72 14.80 -17.64
C ILE A 35 -0.71 14.73 -17.07
N PHE A 36 -0.92 13.97 -16.00
CA PHE A 36 -2.24 13.85 -15.36
C PHE A 36 -2.76 15.21 -14.85
N LYS A 37 -1.89 15.99 -14.20
CA LYS A 37 -2.22 17.34 -13.72
C LYS A 37 -2.65 18.29 -14.84
N LYS A 38 -2.03 18.21 -16.02
CA LYS A 38 -2.32 19.06 -17.18
C LYS A 38 -3.59 18.65 -17.92
N ASN A 39 -3.89 17.35 -17.96
CA ASN A 39 -4.99 16.83 -18.77
C ASN A 39 -6.38 17.09 -18.20
N ASN A 40 -6.51 17.22 -16.87
CA ASN A 40 -7.80 17.46 -16.25
C ASN A 40 -7.69 18.44 -15.08
N TYR A 41 -8.39 19.58 -15.16
CA TYR A 41 -8.46 20.54 -14.05
C TYR A 41 -8.99 19.90 -12.76
N TRP A 42 -9.97 19.00 -12.88
CA TRP A 42 -10.66 18.36 -11.77
C TRP A 42 -9.91 17.16 -11.17
N ASN A 43 -8.64 16.96 -11.53
CA ASN A 43 -7.86 15.84 -11.03
C ASN A 43 -7.78 15.79 -9.49
N TYR A 44 -7.92 14.59 -8.93
CA TYR A 44 -7.95 14.36 -7.49
C TYR A 44 -6.55 14.51 -6.83
N LEU A 45 -5.46 14.55 -7.62
CA LEU A 45 -4.10 14.79 -7.11
C LEU A 45 -3.95 16.15 -6.44
N LYS A 46 -4.75 17.16 -6.84
CA LYS A 46 -4.82 18.46 -6.17
C LYS A 46 -5.30 18.38 -4.72
N ILE A 47 -5.92 17.27 -4.31
CA ILE A 47 -6.42 17.03 -2.94
C ILE A 47 -5.42 16.17 -2.13
N LEU A 48 -4.79 15.17 -2.76
CA LEU A 48 -3.99 14.14 -2.07
C LEU A 48 -2.65 14.61 -1.51
N ASN A 49 -2.00 15.51 -2.23
CA ASN A 49 -0.85 16.32 -1.86
C ASN A 49 -0.42 17.00 -3.17
N PRO A 50 -0.55 18.33 -3.34
CA PRO A 50 0.01 19.00 -4.50
C PRO A 50 1.53 18.85 -4.45
N VAL A 51 2.06 17.81 -5.10
CA VAL A 51 3.50 17.56 -5.19
C VAL A 51 4.20 18.85 -5.62
N GLY A 52 5.00 19.40 -4.70
CA GLY A 52 6.06 20.40 -4.89
C GLY A 52 5.68 21.69 -5.60
N GLN A 53 5.52 22.79 -4.84
CA GLN A 53 6.04 24.15 -5.17
C GLN A 53 5.50 25.29 -4.27
N LEU A 54 4.52 25.05 -3.38
CA LEU A 54 3.95 26.08 -2.50
C LEU A 54 4.17 25.78 -1.02
N LYS A 55 4.19 26.84 -0.20
CA LYS A 55 4.31 26.74 1.28
C LYS A 55 3.12 25.93 1.81
N GLU A 56 3.36 25.03 2.77
CA GLU A 56 2.40 24.02 3.24
C GLU A 56 1.00 24.56 3.57
N ALA A 57 0.88 25.77 4.13
CA ALA A 57 -0.42 26.38 4.43
C ALA A 57 -1.26 26.71 3.18
N ASP A 58 -0.63 27.25 2.13
CA ASP A 58 -1.31 27.61 0.87
C ASP A 58 -1.84 26.34 0.18
N THR A 59 -1.07 25.25 0.27
CA THR A 59 -1.45 23.95 -0.32
C THR A 59 -2.71 23.35 0.29
N LEU A 60 -2.90 23.50 1.61
CA LEU A 60 -4.10 23.02 2.28
C LEU A 60 -5.34 23.85 1.89
N LEU A 61 -5.21 25.17 1.82
CA LEU A 61 -6.31 26.05 1.42
C LEU A 61 -6.76 25.77 -0.03
N GLU A 62 -5.80 25.58 -0.94
CA GLU A 62 -6.07 25.20 -2.32
C GLU A 62 -6.77 23.85 -2.41
N ALA A 63 -6.29 22.82 -1.70
CA ALA A 63 -6.92 21.50 -1.68
C ALA A 63 -8.38 21.56 -1.21
N LYS A 64 -8.66 22.36 -0.18
CA LYS A 64 -10.03 22.59 0.33
C LYS A 64 -10.91 23.32 -0.67
N SER A 65 -10.38 24.39 -1.26
CA SER A 65 -11.10 25.17 -2.27
C SER A 65 -11.44 24.29 -3.47
N HIS A 66 -10.47 23.54 -3.98
CA HIS A 66 -10.65 22.60 -5.10
C HIS A 66 -11.67 21.50 -4.77
N PHE A 67 -11.62 20.89 -3.59
CA PHE A 67 -12.60 19.87 -3.18
C PHE A 67 -14.02 20.44 -3.07
N ASN A 68 -14.19 21.66 -2.56
CA ASN A 68 -15.49 22.32 -2.52
C ASN A 68 -15.98 22.70 -3.92
N GLU A 69 -15.09 23.21 -4.78
CA GLU A 69 -15.39 23.56 -6.16
C GLU A 69 -15.86 22.33 -6.94
N MET A 70 -15.23 21.16 -6.75
CA MET A 70 -15.65 19.89 -7.35
C MET A 70 -17.08 19.50 -6.91
N LYS A 71 -17.46 19.77 -5.65
CA LYS A 71 -18.83 19.53 -5.16
C LYS A 71 -19.84 20.52 -5.73
N GLU A 72 -19.49 21.80 -5.74
CA GLU A 72 -20.35 22.87 -6.27
C GLU A 72 -20.65 22.70 -7.76
N ASN A 73 -19.69 22.15 -8.51
CA ASN A 73 -19.82 21.85 -9.94
C ASN A 73 -20.27 20.41 -10.23
N ASP A 74 -20.79 19.69 -9.23
CA ASP A 74 -21.35 18.35 -9.41
C ASP A 74 -20.38 17.28 -9.96
N VAL A 75 -19.07 17.55 -9.91
CA VAL A 75 -17.99 16.64 -10.34
C VAL A 75 -17.92 15.44 -9.41
N ILE A 76 -18.08 15.67 -8.11
CA ILE A 76 -18.24 14.63 -7.09
C ILE A 76 -19.54 14.88 -6.31
N LYS A 77 -20.21 13.80 -5.93
CA LYS A 77 -21.49 13.85 -5.22
C LYS A 77 -21.48 12.89 -4.04
N LYS A 78 -22.12 13.32 -2.95
CA LYS A 78 -22.39 12.46 -1.80
C LYS A 78 -23.60 11.58 -2.07
N ASP A 79 -23.46 10.29 -1.79
CA ASP A 79 -24.53 9.31 -1.92
C ASP A 79 -25.69 9.62 -0.97
N LYS A 80 -26.91 9.33 -1.42
CA LYS A 80 -28.14 9.51 -0.63
C LYS A 80 -28.41 8.32 0.30
N GLU A 81 -28.02 7.13 -0.15
CA GLU A 81 -28.21 5.84 0.51
C GLU A 81 -26.92 5.34 1.15
N LEU A 82 -27.05 4.38 2.07
CA LEU A 82 -25.91 3.69 2.66
C LEU A 82 -25.48 2.55 1.72
N PHE A 83 -24.21 2.52 1.36
CA PHE A 83 -23.65 1.49 0.48
C PHE A 83 -22.52 0.72 1.16
N TYR A 84 -22.44 -0.57 0.85
CA TYR A 84 -21.14 -1.21 0.70
C TYR A 84 -20.70 -1.05 -0.75
N TYR A 85 -19.46 -0.64 -0.98
CA TYR A 85 -18.91 -0.49 -2.32
C TYR A 85 -18.08 -1.72 -2.64
N ILE A 86 -18.64 -2.68 -3.36
CA ILE A 86 -17.88 -3.88 -3.76
C ILE A 86 -16.88 -3.46 -4.81
N TYR A 87 -15.62 -3.84 -4.64
CA TYR A 87 -14.51 -3.29 -5.40
C TYR A 87 -13.63 -4.41 -5.95
N GLN A 88 -13.55 -4.51 -7.27
CA GLN A 88 -12.61 -5.35 -7.96
C GLN A 88 -11.49 -4.51 -8.58
N ILE A 89 -10.25 -5.00 -8.44
CA ILE A 89 -9.09 -4.42 -9.10
C ILE A 89 -8.36 -5.53 -9.85
N GLU A 90 -8.09 -5.31 -11.12
CA GLU A 90 -7.29 -6.20 -11.96
C GLU A 90 -6.03 -5.49 -12.44
N PHE A 91 -4.88 -6.13 -12.28
CA PHE A 91 -3.61 -5.60 -12.75
C PHE A 91 -2.66 -6.73 -13.13
N LYS A 92 -2.14 -6.69 -14.37
CA LYS A 92 -1.17 -7.67 -14.90
C LYS A 92 -1.56 -9.14 -14.65
N GLY A 93 -2.82 -9.49 -14.96
CA GLY A 93 -3.35 -10.85 -14.83
C GLY A 93 -3.62 -11.31 -13.40
N HIS A 94 -3.56 -10.40 -12.43
CA HIS A 94 -3.95 -10.64 -11.05
C HIS A 94 -5.20 -9.83 -10.72
N THR A 95 -6.15 -10.45 -10.00
CA THR A 95 -7.43 -9.86 -9.65
C THR A 95 -7.67 -10.00 -8.15
N GLN A 96 -8.15 -8.94 -7.52
CA GLN A 96 -8.60 -8.94 -6.14
C GLN A 96 -10.03 -8.38 -6.05
N LEU A 97 -10.89 -9.03 -5.27
CA LEU A 97 -12.27 -8.66 -5.02
C LEU A 97 -12.49 -8.40 -3.53
N GLY A 98 -12.79 -7.15 -3.21
CA GLY A 98 -12.98 -6.67 -1.86
C GLY A 98 -14.16 -5.71 -1.77
N PHE A 99 -14.13 -4.84 -0.77
CA PHE A 99 -15.14 -3.81 -0.61
C PHE A 99 -14.61 -2.61 0.18
N LEU A 100 -15.27 -1.47 0.01
CA LEU A 100 -15.12 -0.32 0.89
C LEU A 100 -16.23 -0.32 1.94
N SER A 101 -15.84 -0.04 3.18
CA SER A 101 -16.76 0.12 4.31
C SER A 101 -16.19 1.08 5.34
N LEU A 102 -17.00 1.44 6.33
CA LEU A 102 -16.48 1.99 7.56
C LEU A 102 -16.07 0.89 8.53
N SER A 103 -15.07 1.17 9.35
CA SER A 103 -14.62 0.40 10.51
C SER A 103 -14.46 1.35 11.69
N LYS A 104 -14.42 0.81 12.92
CA LYS A 104 -14.30 1.62 14.14
C LYS A 104 -12.85 1.85 14.54
N ILE A 105 -12.54 3.08 14.99
CA ILE A 105 -11.25 3.42 15.64
C ILE A 105 -11.02 2.52 16.85
N SER A 106 -12.07 2.16 17.60
CA SER A 106 -11.97 1.23 18.72
C SER A 106 -11.42 -0.14 18.30
N ASP A 107 -11.74 -0.65 17.11
CA ASP A 107 -11.19 -1.93 16.63
C ASP A 107 -9.67 -1.86 16.37
N PHE A 108 -9.13 -0.67 16.09
CA PHE A 108 -7.69 -0.46 16.05
C PHE A 108 -7.07 -0.35 17.45
N VAL A 109 -7.73 0.36 18.37
CA VAL A 109 -7.28 0.48 19.77
C VAL A 109 -7.30 -0.89 20.49
N ASP A 110 -8.30 -1.72 20.19
CA ASP A 110 -8.48 -3.08 20.74
C ASP A 110 -7.65 -4.14 20.00
N GLU A 111 -6.68 -3.73 19.16
CA GLU A 111 -5.76 -4.59 18.40
C GLU A 111 -6.43 -5.62 17.46
N LYS A 112 -7.70 -5.40 17.07
CA LYS A 112 -8.38 -6.20 16.03
C LYS A 112 -7.96 -5.75 14.63
N ILE A 113 -7.57 -4.50 14.47
CA ILE A 113 -6.93 -3.98 13.26
C ILE A 113 -5.44 -3.86 13.55
N LYS A 114 -4.66 -4.77 12.98
CA LYS A 114 -3.26 -4.94 13.33
C LYS A 114 -2.36 -4.19 12.35
N ALA A 115 -1.55 -3.30 12.91
CA ALA A 115 -0.42 -2.68 12.22
C ALA A 115 0.81 -3.59 12.30
N HIS A 116 1.67 -3.51 11.30
CA HIS A 116 2.94 -4.22 11.28
C HIS A 116 4.09 -3.35 10.78
N GLU A 117 3.89 -2.04 10.63
CA GLU A 117 4.91 -1.07 10.26
C GLU A 117 5.07 0.00 11.34
N LYS A 118 6.27 0.59 11.39
CA LYS A 118 6.52 1.75 12.24
C LYS A 118 5.74 2.95 11.72
N ILE A 119 4.99 3.58 12.62
CA ILE A 119 4.22 4.79 12.33
C ILE A 119 4.98 5.98 12.91
N TYR A 120 5.17 7.03 12.11
CA TYR A 120 5.86 8.25 12.53
C TYR A 120 4.87 9.35 12.89
N GLU A 121 5.03 9.94 14.08
CA GLU A 121 4.09 10.95 14.60
C GLU A 121 3.93 12.17 13.71
N THR A 122 5.02 12.68 13.14
CA THR A 122 4.98 13.82 12.21
C THR A 122 4.07 13.52 11.01
N ARG A 123 4.25 12.36 10.37
CA ARG A 123 3.41 11.92 9.25
C ARG A 123 1.96 11.66 9.63
N MET A 124 1.69 11.16 10.85
CA MET A 124 0.31 11.01 11.33
C MET A 124 -0.37 12.38 11.46
N ARG A 125 0.33 13.37 12.03
CA ARG A 125 -0.19 14.73 12.22
C ARG A 125 -0.42 15.44 10.89
N GLU A 126 0.53 15.39 9.97
CA GLU A 126 0.39 15.91 8.60
C GLU A 126 -0.86 15.35 7.91
N ARG A 127 -1.07 14.02 7.97
CA ARG A 127 -2.25 13.38 7.39
C ARG A 127 -3.54 13.78 8.12
N ALA A 128 -3.52 13.92 9.45
CA ALA A 128 -4.67 14.36 10.21
C ALA A 128 -5.07 15.81 9.86
N GLU A 129 -4.09 16.71 9.71
CA GLU A 129 -4.30 18.10 9.31
C GLU A 129 -4.92 18.19 7.92
N GLN A 130 -4.42 17.42 6.95
CA GLN A 130 -5.00 17.33 5.60
C GLN A 130 -6.49 16.91 5.65
N MET A 131 -6.79 15.83 6.36
CA MET A 131 -8.15 15.30 6.44
C MET A 131 -9.10 16.24 7.19
N LEU A 132 -8.65 16.86 8.29
CA LEU A 132 -9.43 17.84 9.06
C LEU A 132 -9.70 19.11 8.25
N ASN A 133 -8.73 19.57 7.46
CA ASN A 133 -8.85 20.79 6.65
C ASN A 133 -10.01 20.69 5.63
N ILE A 134 -10.15 19.53 4.98
CA ILE A 134 -11.25 19.27 4.03
C ILE A 134 -12.44 18.50 4.62
N LYS A 135 -12.37 18.17 5.92
CA LYS A 135 -13.36 17.37 6.67
C LYS A 135 -13.69 16.03 6.02
N THR A 136 -12.67 15.35 5.49
CA THR A 136 -12.84 14.13 4.70
C THR A 136 -11.64 13.22 4.92
N GLN A 137 -11.88 11.92 5.10
CA GLN A 137 -10.82 10.93 4.99
C GLN A 137 -10.42 10.78 3.53
N ILE A 138 -9.15 11.09 3.26
CA ILE A 138 -8.56 10.99 1.94
C ILE A 138 -7.92 9.61 1.78
N GLY A 139 -8.48 8.82 0.86
CA GLY A 139 -8.04 7.48 0.54
C GLY A 139 -8.39 6.41 1.59
N PRO A 140 -8.74 5.19 1.16
CA PRO A 140 -9.08 4.12 2.08
C PRO A 140 -7.82 3.57 2.77
N ILE A 141 -7.98 3.12 4.01
CA ILE A 141 -6.96 2.28 4.65
C ILE A 141 -7.09 0.88 4.05
N TYR A 142 -6.10 0.44 3.27
CA TYR A 142 -6.11 -0.89 2.68
C TYR A 142 -5.81 -1.90 3.78
N VAL A 143 -6.79 -2.73 4.08
CA VAL A 143 -6.68 -3.86 5.00
C VAL A 143 -6.88 -5.20 4.30
N VAL A 144 -6.28 -6.23 4.86
CA VAL A 144 -6.43 -7.62 4.47
C VAL A 144 -7.09 -8.40 5.59
N TYR A 145 -7.96 -9.34 5.24
CA TYR A 145 -8.56 -10.29 6.18
C TYR A 145 -8.30 -11.73 5.75
N LYS A 146 -8.31 -12.67 6.70
CA LYS A 146 -8.15 -14.08 6.39
C LYS A 146 -9.27 -14.54 5.46
N LYS A 147 -8.91 -15.22 4.37
CA LYS A 147 -9.87 -15.82 3.43
C LYS A 147 -11.04 -16.51 4.14
N ASN A 148 -12.26 -16.19 3.70
CA ASN A 148 -13.48 -16.85 4.14
C ASN A 148 -14.36 -17.13 2.90
N ASN A 149 -14.72 -18.41 2.69
CA ASN A 149 -15.48 -18.83 1.51
C ASN A 149 -16.91 -18.24 1.50
N LYS A 150 -17.58 -18.08 2.64
CA LYS A 150 -18.93 -17.48 2.67
C LYS A 150 -18.92 -16.02 2.26
N ILE A 151 -17.89 -15.28 2.68
CA ILE A 151 -17.68 -13.89 2.27
C ILE A 151 -17.36 -13.86 0.77
N LYS A 152 -16.45 -14.72 0.30
CA LYS A 152 -16.13 -14.82 -1.13
C LYS A 152 -17.35 -15.09 -1.99
N ASP A 153 -18.19 -16.05 -1.61
CA ASP A 153 -19.40 -16.41 -2.35
C ASP A 153 -20.40 -15.25 -2.37
N LEU A 154 -20.53 -14.52 -1.25
CA LEU A 154 -21.38 -13.34 -1.16
C LEU A 154 -20.90 -12.18 -2.04
N LEU A 155 -19.59 -11.89 -2.04
CA LEU A 155 -19.04 -10.86 -2.93
C LEU A 155 -19.17 -11.28 -4.40
N SER A 156 -18.96 -12.57 -4.70
CA SER A 156 -19.07 -13.11 -6.05
C SER A 156 -20.51 -13.09 -6.59
N SER A 157 -21.54 -13.07 -5.74
CA SER A 157 -22.92 -12.92 -6.23
C SER A 157 -23.18 -11.52 -6.81
N ILE A 158 -22.45 -10.50 -6.37
CA ILE A 158 -22.61 -9.11 -6.83
C ILE A 158 -22.01 -8.91 -8.23
N ILE A 159 -20.86 -9.52 -8.52
CA ILE A 159 -20.13 -9.31 -9.79
C ILE A 159 -20.87 -9.85 -11.03
N SER A 160 -21.99 -10.56 -10.84
CA SER A 160 -22.90 -10.96 -11.94
C SER A 160 -23.72 -9.79 -12.49
N ASN A 161 -23.85 -8.71 -11.74
CA ASN A 161 -24.54 -7.48 -12.15
C ASN A 161 -23.59 -6.53 -12.88
N THR A 162 -24.15 -5.60 -13.66
CA THR A 162 -23.38 -4.51 -14.27
C THR A 162 -22.77 -3.61 -13.19
N PRO A 163 -21.45 -3.31 -13.24
CA PRO A 163 -20.82 -2.39 -12.30
C PRO A 163 -21.23 -0.94 -12.55
N ASP A 164 -21.24 -0.14 -11.48
CA ASP A 164 -21.45 1.32 -11.56
C ASP A 164 -20.23 2.05 -12.14
N TYR A 165 -19.05 1.46 -11.97
CA TYR A 165 -17.79 1.92 -12.58
C TYR A 165 -17.08 0.74 -13.22
N ASP A 166 -16.63 0.91 -14.45
CA ASP A 166 -15.77 -0.04 -15.15
C ASP A 166 -14.82 0.77 -16.04
N PHE A 167 -13.58 0.94 -15.58
CA PHE A 167 -12.60 1.72 -16.34
C PHE A 167 -11.18 1.22 -16.13
N GLU A 168 -10.36 1.43 -17.17
CA GLU A 168 -8.92 1.32 -17.10
C GLU A 168 -8.34 2.64 -16.56
N SER A 169 -7.52 2.53 -15.52
CA SER A 169 -6.79 3.64 -14.90
C SER A 169 -5.49 3.94 -15.66
N PHE A 170 -4.82 5.04 -15.32
CA PHE A 170 -3.61 5.51 -16.02
C PHE A 170 -2.45 4.49 -15.98
N ASP A 171 -2.36 3.68 -14.94
CA ASP A 171 -1.35 2.62 -14.79
C ASP A 171 -1.74 1.29 -15.48
N LYS A 172 -2.85 1.27 -16.23
CA LYS A 172 -3.44 0.09 -16.89
C LYS A 172 -4.07 -0.93 -15.94
N SER A 173 -4.30 -0.58 -14.68
CA SER A 173 -5.16 -1.37 -13.82
C SER A 173 -6.63 -1.14 -14.17
N ILE A 174 -7.43 -2.19 -14.13
CA ILE A 174 -8.87 -2.14 -14.40
C ILE A 174 -9.60 -2.10 -13.05
N HIS A 175 -10.45 -1.10 -12.87
CA HIS A 175 -11.20 -0.89 -11.64
C HIS A 175 -12.69 -1.08 -11.91
N LYS A 176 -13.32 -1.97 -11.13
CA LYS A 176 -14.77 -2.15 -11.15
C LYS A 176 -15.37 -1.97 -9.77
N LEU A 177 -16.45 -1.19 -9.68
CA LEU A 177 -17.09 -0.88 -8.41
C LEU A 177 -18.62 -1.04 -8.51
N TRP A 178 -19.22 -1.68 -7.52
CA TRP A 178 -20.67 -1.83 -7.39
C TRP A 178 -21.14 -1.19 -6.08
N CYS A 179 -22.10 -0.28 -6.16
CA CYS A 179 -22.73 0.40 -5.03
C CYS A 179 -23.94 -0.42 -4.56
N VAL A 180 -23.79 -1.18 -3.47
CA VAL A 180 -24.83 -2.13 -3.03
C VAL A 180 -25.58 -1.59 -1.81
N SER A 181 -26.84 -1.20 -2.01
CA SER A 181 -27.76 -0.75 -0.93
C SER A 181 -28.80 -1.80 -0.54
N ASP A 182 -28.76 -3.00 -1.13
CA ASP A 182 -29.68 -4.10 -0.77
C ASP A 182 -29.56 -4.45 0.71
N GLU A 183 -30.66 -4.33 1.45
CA GLU A 183 -30.67 -4.54 2.89
C GLU A 183 -30.27 -5.96 3.29
N SER A 184 -30.65 -6.96 2.49
CA SER A 184 -30.36 -8.37 2.78
C SER A 184 -28.85 -8.64 2.66
N PHE A 185 -28.23 -8.08 1.62
CA PHE A 185 -26.80 -8.12 1.39
C PHE A 185 -26.04 -7.42 2.51
N ILE A 186 -26.43 -6.18 2.84
CA ILE A 186 -25.80 -5.39 3.91
C ILE A 186 -25.82 -6.18 5.23
N LYS A 187 -27.01 -6.63 5.67
CA LYS A 187 -27.17 -7.39 6.91
C LYS A 187 -26.32 -8.65 6.92
N LYS A 188 -26.27 -9.38 5.80
CA LYS A 188 -25.50 -10.62 5.68
C LYS A 188 -23.99 -10.36 5.72
N LEU A 189 -23.50 -9.36 5.00
CA LEU A 189 -22.08 -9.01 4.99
C LEU A 189 -21.62 -8.54 6.37
N SER A 190 -22.34 -7.61 7.02
CA SER A 190 -22.01 -7.17 8.38
C SER A 190 -22.02 -8.35 9.37
N SER A 191 -22.99 -9.25 9.26
CA SER A 191 -23.10 -10.45 10.10
C SER A 191 -21.93 -11.41 9.92
N LEU A 192 -21.42 -11.60 8.70
CA LEU A 192 -20.26 -12.46 8.48
C LEU A 192 -19.00 -11.89 9.13
N PHE A 193 -18.79 -10.58 9.09
CA PHE A 193 -17.60 -9.96 9.69
C PHE A 193 -17.63 -9.99 11.22
N ILE A 194 -18.77 -9.67 11.83
CA ILE A 194 -18.90 -9.68 13.30
C ILE A 194 -18.82 -11.10 13.89
N ASN A 195 -19.07 -12.15 13.09
CA ASN A 195 -19.12 -13.55 13.53
C ASN A 195 -18.00 -14.45 13.02
N GLU A 196 -17.27 -14.07 11.96
CA GLU A 196 -16.30 -14.96 11.31
C GLU A 196 -14.95 -14.33 10.99
N VAL A 197 -14.74 -13.03 11.24
CA VAL A 197 -13.47 -12.34 10.95
C VAL A 197 -12.88 -11.75 12.23
N ASP A 198 -11.80 -12.35 12.72
CA ASP A 198 -11.19 -11.93 13.98
C ASP A 198 -10.45 -10.60 13.87
N ASN A 199 -9.67 -10.44 12.79
CA ASN A 199 -8.74 -9.34 12.62
C ASN A 199 -8.68 -8.84 11.17
N PHE A 200 -8.38 -7.57 11.04
CA PHE A 200 -7.83 -6.95 9.83
C PHE A 200 -6.33 -6.72 10.00
N TYR A 201 -5.59 -6.79 8.89
CA TYR A 201 -4.16 -6.52 8.81
C TYR A 201 -3.93 -5.36 7.85
N ILE A 202 -3.31 -4.27 8.30
CA ILE A 202 -3.12 -3.08 7.45
C ILE A 202 -2.08 -3.41 6.36
N ALA A 203 -2.49 -3.44 5.09
CA ALA A 203 -1.60 -3.59 3.94
C ALA A 203 -1.00 -2.26 3.50
N ASP A 204 -1.80 -1.19 3.50
CA ASP A 204 -1.36 0.17 3.20
C ASP A 204 -2.18 1.17 4.01
N GLY A 205 -1.56 2.29 4.40
CA GLY A 205 -2.23 3.35 5.16
C GLY A 205 -1.98 3.31 6.67
N HIS A 206 -0.87 2.73 7.14
CA HIS A 206 -0.46 2.77 8.55
C HIS A 206 -0.50 4.19 9.16
N HIS A 207 0.05 5.18 8.44
CA HIS A 207 0.01 6.59 8.86
C HIS A 207 -1.40 7.19 8.80
N ARG A 208 -2.25 6.74 7.86
CA ARG A 208 -3.66 7.16 7.77
C ARG A 208 -4.46 6.62 8.96
N MET A 209 -4.22 5.38 9.38
CA MET A 209 -4.80 4.81 10.59
C MET A 209 -4.39 5.61 11.83
N GLY A 210 -3.10 5.93 11.95
CA GLY A 210 -2.60 6.80 13.00
C GLY A 210 -3.24 8.19 13.00
N ALA A 211 -3.43 8.78 11.83
CA ALA A 211 -4.14 10.05 11.66
C ALA A 211 -5.61 9.96 12.12
N MET A 212 -6.31 8.89 11.76
CA MET A 212 -7.70 8.66 12.20
C MET A 212 -7.80 8.53 13.72
N LYS A 213 -6.82 7.89 14.38
CA LYS A 213 -6.73 7.87 15.85
C LYS A 213 -6.61 9.28 16.43
N ILE A 214 -5.70 10.11 15.90
CA ILE A 214 -5.53 11.51 16.32
C ILE A 214 -6.84 12.30 16.14
N ILE A 215 -7.50 12.13 14.99
CA ILE A 215 -8.78 12.81 14.70
C ILE A 215 -9.86 12.39 15.71
N GLY A 216 -9.97 11.09 16.01
CA GLY A 216 -10.90 10.57 17.00
C GLY A 216 -10.68 11.18 18.39
N GLU A 217 -9.42 11.24 18.85
CA GLU A 217 -9.04 11.85 20.12
C GLU A 217 -9.36 13.36 20.18
N LEU A 218 -9.05 14.10 19.11
CA LEU A 218 -9.34 15.54 19.03
C LEU A 218 -10.85 15.83 19.01
N ASN A 219 -11.63 14.99 18.33
CA ASN A 219 -13.08 15.14 18.23
C ASN A 219 -13.78 14.75 19.53
N TYR A 220 -13.32 13.69 20.21
CA TYR A 220 -13.80 13.32 21.55
C TYR A 220 -13.66 14.48 22.53
N ASN A 221 -12.51 15.17 22.54
CA ASN A 221 -12.28 16.36 23.37
C ASN A 221 -13.19 17.56 23.03
N LYS A 222 -13.82 17.54 21.85
CA LYS A 222 -14.78 18.55 21.39
C LYS A 222 -16.24 18.07 21.44
N ASN A 223 -16.51 16.92 22.05
CA ASN A 223 -17.82 16.25 22.04
C ASN A 223 -18.37 16.00 20.61
N ILE A 224 -17.48 15.72 19.66
CA ILE A 224 -17.82 15.30 18.30
C ILE A 224 -17.56 13.79 18.21
N LEU A 225 -18.59 13.00 17.90
CA LEU A 225 -18.46 11.56 17.70
C LEU A 225 -17.94 11.30 16.29
N GLN A 226 -16.62 11.10 16.15
CA GLN A 226 -16.01 10.57 14.93
C GLN A 226 -15.27 9.28 15.28
N GLU A 227 -16.03 8.18 15.36
CA GLU A 227 -15.51 6.87 15.74
C GLU A 227 -15.21 5.98 14.53
N ASP A 228 -15.74 6.33 13.36
CA ASP A 228 -15.65 5.52 12.16
C ASP A 228 -14.62 6.08 11.17
N PHE A 229 -14.03 5.18 10.37
CA PHE A 229 -13.10 5.49 9.29
C PHE A 229 -13.25 4.50 8.13
N MET A 230 -12.90 4.91 6.93
CA MET A 230 -13.03 4.13 5.70
C MET A 230 -11.87 3.16 5.49
N ILE A 231 -12.20 1.90 5.22
CA ILE A 231 -11.26 0.85 4.82
C ILE A 231 -11.56 0.38 3.40
N ALA A 232 -10.54 -0.20 2.76
CA ALA A 232 -10.70 -1.09 1.62
C ALA A 232 -10.22 -2.48 2.05
N ALA A 233 -11.13 -3.45 2.13
CA ALA A 233 -10.86 -4.78 2.66
C ALA A 233 -10.80 -5.82 1.55
N PHE A 234 -9.68 -6.53 1.45
CA PHE A 234 -9.48 -7.63 0.47
C PHE A 234 -9.07 -8.94 1.18
N PRO A 235 -9.43 -10.11 0.64
CA PRO A 235 -9.08 -11.39 1.25
C PRO A 235 -7.60 -11.71 1.06
N SER A 236 -7.00 -12.40 2.04
CA SER A 236 -5.56 -12.66 2.11
C SER A 236 -5.00 -13.49 0.96
N ASP A 237 -5.81 -14.33 0.33
CA ASP A 237 -5.41 -15.14 -0.83
C ASP A 237 -5.48 -14.38 -2.16
N GLU A 238 -6.06 -13.17 -2.16
CA GLU A 238 -6.09 -12.27 -3.31
C GLU A 238 -5.21 -11.03 -3.10
N ALA A 239 -4.77 -10.73 -1.87
CA ALA A 239 -3.80 -9.66 -1.64
C ALA A 239 -2.40 -10.07 -2.13
N LYS A 240 -1.80 -9.26 -3.00
CA LYS A 240 -0.47 -9.54 -3.58
C LYS A 240 0.59 -8.58 -3.07
N ILE A 241 1.73 -9.15 -2.69
CA ILE A 241 2.93 -8.44 -2.26
C ILE A 241 3.99 -8.62 -3.35
N PHE A 242 4.51 -7.51 -3.86
CA PHE A 242 5.62 -7.50 -4.82
C PHE A 242 6.97 -7.39 -4.10
N ASP A 243 8.00 -7.89 -4.80
CA ASP A 243 9.37 -7.72 -4.38
C ASP A 243 9.74 -6.24 -4.35
N TYR A 244 10.55 -5.85 -3.37
CA TYR A 244 11.11 -4.51 -3.30
C TYR A 244 12.62 -4.68 -3.38
N ASN A 245 13.17 -4.44 -4.56
CA ASN A 245 14.57 -4.70 -4.88
C ASN A 245 15.46 -3.56 -4.42
N ARG A 246 16.76 -3.81 -4.33
CA ARG A 246 17.75 -2.84 -3.83
C ARG A 246 18.81 -2.59 -4.88
N VAL A 247 19.19 -1.34 -5.10
CA VAL A 247 20.39 -0.96 -5.85
C VAL A 247 21.27 -0.19 -4.90
N VAL A 248 22.51 -0.65 -4.72
CA VAL A 248 23.53 0.00 -3.92
C VAL A 248 24.54 0.65 -4.86
N LYS A 249 24.90 1.90 -4.60
CA LYS A 249 25.74 2.73 -5.48
C LYS A 249 27.15 2.17 -5.71
N ASP A 250 27.70 1.47 -4.72
CA ASP A 250 29.07 0.97 -4.72
C ASP A 250 29.23 -0.28 -3.83
N LEU A 251 30.33 -1.01 -4.01
CA LEU A 251 30.74 -2.14 -3.16
C LEU A 251 31.57 -1.70 -1.94
N ASN A 252 31.48 -0.44 -1.52
CA ASN A 252 32.23 0.10 -0.38
C ASN A 252 33.76 -0.09 -0.51
N GLY A 253 34.28 0.08 -1.73
CA GLY A 253 35.71 -0.04 -2.05
C GLY A 253 36.22 -1.47 -2.27
N LEU A 254 35.35 -2.49 -2.25
CA LEU A 254 35.71 -3.88 -2.56
C LEU A 254 35.75 -4.10 -4.08
N SER A 255 36.65 -4.98 -4.55
CA SER A 255 36.59 -5.51 -5.92
C SER A 255 35.49 -6.57 -6.04
N GLU A 256 35.06 -6.87 -7.28
CA GLU A 256 34.11 -7.95 -7.55
C GLU A 256 34.60 -9.28 -6.93
N GLU A 257 35.86 -9.67 -7.17
CA GLU A 257 36.35 -10.96 -6.65
C GLU A 257 36.34 -11.00 -5.13
N LYS A 258 36.75 -9.90 -4.48
CA LYS A 258 36.80 -9.85 -3.02
C LYS A 258 35.38 -9.85 -2.42
N PHE A 259 34.45 -9.18 -3.07
CA PHE A 259 33.06 -9.16 -2.64
C PHE A 259 32.42 -10.55 -2.74
N LEU A 260 32.62 -11.26 -3.87
CA LEU A 260 32.17 -12.64 -4.05
C LEU A 260 32.79 -13.61 -3.04
N GLU A 261 34.10 -13.48 -2.77
CA GLU A 261 34.80 -14.28 -1.76
C GLU A 261 34.17 -14.11 -0.37
N ILE A 262 33.94 -12.86 0.06
CA ILE A 262 33.34 -12.54 1.35
C ILE A 262 31.89 -13.05 1.44
N LEU A 263 31.09 -12.88 0.37
CA LEU A 263 29.72 -13.40 0.34
C LEU A 263 29.68 -14.93 0.43
N SER A 264 30.68 -15.63 -0.11
CA SER A 264 30.73 -17.10 -0.11
C SER A 264 30.81 -17.71 1.30
N GLU A 265 31.15 -16.93 2.33
CA GLU A 265 31.06 -17.34 3.73
C GLU A 265 29.64 -17.77 4.12
N ASN A 266 28.63 -17.01 3.67
CA ASN A 266 27.23 -17.15 4.12
C ASN A 266 26.27 -17.56 2.99
N PHE A 267 26.72 -17.48 1.75
CA PHE A 267 25.92 -17.77 0.57
C PHE A 267 26.59 -18.86 -0.29
N GLU A 268 25.77 -19.70 -0.92
CA GLU A 268 26.17 -20.42 -2.14
C GLU A 268 25.92 -19.48 -3.32
N ILE A 269 26.94 -19.27 -4.15
CA ILE A 269 26.93 -18.29 -5.23
C ILE A 269 27.08 -19.03 -6.56
N LYS A 270 26.19 -18.78 -7.52
CA LYS A 270 26.32 -19.29 -8.89
C LYS A 270 26.18 -18.14 -9.87
N ASN A 271 27.04 -18.13 -10.89
CA ASN A 271 26.91 -17.22 -12.01
C ASN A 271 25.77 -17.73 -12.91
N GLU A 272 24.81 -16.85 -13.21
CA GLU A 272 23.62 -17.14 -13.98
C GLU A 272 23.74 -16.52 -15.38
N LYS A 273 23.35 -17.28 -16.40
CA LYS A 273 23.38 -16.80 -17.80
C LYS A 273 22.27 -15.81 -18.11
N ASN A 274 21.18 -15.84 -17.35
CA ASN A 274 19.97 -15.06 -17.56
C ASN A 274 19.65 -14.25 -16.29
N PRO A 275 18.82 -13.20 -16.40
CA PRO A 275 18.32 -12.48 -15.24
C PRO A 275 17.72 -13.42 -14.19
N PHE A 276 18.18 -13.30 -12.95
CA PHE A 276 17.78 -14.20 -11.88
C PHE A 276 16.70 -13.57 -10.99
N LYS A 277 15.49 -14.13 -11.05
CA LYS A 277 14.40 -13.82 -10.11
C LYS A 277 14.32 -14.94 -9.06
N PRO A 278 14.50 -14.64 -7.75
CA PRO A 278 14.31 -15.62 -6.68
C PRO A 278 12.95 -16.32 -6.74
N GLN A 279 12.92 -17.62 -6.46
CA GLN A 279 11.71 -18.45 -6.52
C GLN A 279 11.25 -18.96 -5.15
N SER A 280 12.07 -18.79 -4.11
CA SER A 280 11.75 -19.18 -2.74
C SER A 280 12.46 -18.29 -1.75
N ASN A 281 12.05 -18.39 -0.48
CA ASN A 281 12.78 -17.79 0.64
C ASN A 281 14.26 -18.19 0.62
N LYS A 282 15.11 -17.31 1.16
CA LYS A 282 16.58 -17.42 1.24
C LYS A 282 17.30 -17.42 -0.11
N GLN A 283 16.60 -17.15 -1.21
CA GLN A 283 17.20 -16.92 -2.50
C GLN A 283 17.21 -15.43 -2.84
N PHE A 284 18.31 -14.98 -3.41
CA PHE A 284 18.49 -13.61 -3.89
C PHE A 284 19.13 -13.66 -5.26
N GLY A 285 18.78 -12.72 -6.12
CA GLY A 285 19.59 -12.43 -7.30
C GLY A 285 20.51 -11.26 -7.00
N MET A 286 21.70 -11.29 -7.58
CA MET A 286 22.64 -10.18 -7.53
C MET A 286 23.09 -9.86 -8.95
N TYR A 287 23.08 -8.58 -9.30
CA TYR A 287 23.56 -8.09 -10.58
C TYR A 287 24.64 -7.04 -10.39
N HIS A 288 25.80 -7.30 -10.96
CA HIS A 288 26.97 -6.42 -10.89
C HIS A 288 27.84 -6.67 -12.13
N GLU A 289 28.42 -5.61 -12.70
CA GLU A 289 29.27 -5.68 -13.90
C GLU A 289 28.70 -6.57 -15.02
N LYS A 290 27.41 -6.39 -15.34
CA LYS A 290 26.71 -7.13 -16.40
C LYS A 290 26.59 -8.64 -16.21
N LYS A 291 26.79 -9.13 -14.98
CA LYS A 291 26.65 -10.54 -14.62
C LYS A 291 25.55 -10.71 -13.60
N TRP A 292 24.71 -11.71 -13.83
CA TRP A 292 23.76 -12.18 -12.83
C TRP A 292 24.39 -13.28 -11.99
N TYR A 293 24.03 -13.27 -10.72
CA TYR A 293 24.37 -14.30 -9.76
C TYR A 293 23.11 -14.72 -9.01
N SER A 294 22.97 -16.01 -8.74
CA SER A 294 22.06 -16.51 -7.71
C SER A 294 22.82 -16.67 -6.40
N LEU A 295 22.23 -16.16 -5.32
CA LEU A 295 22.73 -16.28 -3.96
C LEU A 295 21.74 -17.08 -3.14
N TYR A 296 22.18 -18.21 -2.59
CA TYR A 296 21.39 -19.01 -1.66
C TYR A 296 21.98 -18.93 -0.26
N PHE A 297 21.21 -18.39 0.70
CA PHE A 297 21.68 -18.24 2.06
C PHE A 297 21.74 -19.60 2.77
N LYS A 298 22.96 -20.01 3.16
CA LYS A 298 23.25 -21.35 3.73
C LYS A 298 23.55 -21.33 5.23
N THR A 299 23.71 -20.15 5.83
CA THR A 299 24.01 -20.02 7.25
C THR A 299 22.77 -20.28 8.11
N GLU A 300 22.94 -21.00 9.21
CA GLU A 300 21.89 -21.19 10.20
C GLU A 300 21.69 -19.90 11.02
N LEU A 301 20.44 -19.41 11.10
CA LEU A 301 20.10 -18.25 11.93
C LEU A 301 19.84 -18.70 13.36
N LYS A 302 20.63 -18.17 14.30
CA LYS A 302 20.42 -18.36 15.74
C LYS A 302 19.67 -17.15 16.30
N THR A 303 18.35 -17.14 16.14
CA THR A 303 17.47 -16.06 16.60
C THR A 303 16.07 -16.59 16.91
N ASP A 304 15.48 -16.07 17.99
CA ASP A 304 14.09 -16.33 18.35
C ASP A 304 13.14 -15.28 17.73
N ASN A 305 13.70 -14.21 17.16
CA ASN A 305 12.92 -13.14 16.54
C ASN A 305 12.58 -13.49 15.09
N PHE A 306 11.28 -13.68 14.81
CA PHE A 306 10.79 -14.01 13.47
C PHE A 306 11.20 -12.97 12.41
N VAL A 307 11.30 -11.69 12.79
CA VAL A 307 11.67 -10.64 11.83
C VAL A 307 13.10 -10.84 11.28
N ASP A 308 13.99 -11.46 12.05
CA ASP A 308 15.37 -11.73 11.61
C ASP A 308 15.44 -12.85 10.55
N THR A 309 14.41 -13.68 10.42
CA THR A 309 14.35 -14.77 9.43
C THR A 309 13.84 -14.31 8.07
N LEU A 310 13.31 -13.10 7.97
CA LEU A 310 12.85 -12.52 6.71
C LEU A 310 14.03 -12.25 5.78
N ASP A 311 13.87 -12.58 4.50
CA ASP A 311 14.90 -12.40 3.46
C ASP A 311 15.47 -10.99 3.42
N ILE A 312 14.63 -9.98 3.61
CA ILE A 312 15.06 -8.58 3.68
C ILE A 312 16.09 -8.34 4.80
N ASN A 313 15.93 -8.99 5.96
CA ASN A 313 16.82 -8.86 7.09
C ASN A 313 18.06 -9.73 6.95
N ILE A 314 17.94 -10.88 6.29
CA ILE A 314 19.11 -11.66 5.89
C ILE A 314 20.00 -10.79 4.99
N LEU A 315 19.44 -10.14 3.97
CA LEU A 315 20.19 -9.24 3.09
C LEU A 315 20.80 -8.05 3.86
N ASN A 316 20.00 -7.39 4.69
CA ASN A 316 20.45 -6.23 5.47
C ASN A 316 21.60 -6.59 6.43
N ASN A 317 21.49 -7.72 7.13
CA ASN A 317 22.48 -8.09 8.16
C ASN A 317 23.73 -8.71 7.55
N PHE A 318 23.58 -9.62 6.58
CA PHE A 318 24.69 -10.42 6.07
C PHE A 318 25.37 -9.81 4.85
N ILE A 319 24.78 -8.81 4.20
CA ILE A 319 25.44 -8.09 3.09
C ILE A 319 25.62 -6.61 3.44
N PHE A 320 24.52 -5.89 3.66
CA PHE A 320 24.56 -4.42 3.74
C PHE A 320 25.33 -3.93 4.97
N LYS A 321 24.95 -4.40 6.15
CA LYS A 321 25.59 -4.00 7.41
C LYS A 321 27.00 -4.56 7.53
N LYS A 322 27.18 -5.86 7.25
CA LYS A 322 28.45 -6.56 7.47
C LYS A 322 29.54 -6.18 6.45
N HIS A 323 29.18 -5.92 5.20
CA HIS A 323 30.16 -5.80 4.11
C HIS A 323 30.12 -4.45 3.40
N LEU A 324 28.93 -3.83 3.26
CA LEU A 324 28.79 -2.54 2.57
C LEU A 324 28.76 -1.33 3.53
N ASN A 325 28.83 -1.58 4.84
CA ASN A 325 28.74 -0.56 5.89
C ASN A 325 27.44 0.28 5.82
N ILE A 326 26.34 -0.36 5.44
CA ILE A 326 25.00 0.26 5.38
C ILE A 326 24.21 -0.23 6.59
N SER A 327 24.19 0.57 7.65
CA SER A 327 23.49 0.23 8.90
C SER A 327 22.03 0.69 8.92
N ASP A 328 21.71 1.78 8.23
CA ASP A 328 20.35 2.33 8.12
C ASP A 328 19.92 2.42 6.66
N VAL A 329 19.26 1.37 6.18
CA VAL A 329 18.81 1.23 4.80
C VAL A 329 17.81 2.31 4.38
N ASN A 330 17.11 2.96 5.31
CA ASN A 330 16.15 4.01 4.96
C ASN A 330 16.79 5.33 4.60
N ASN A 331 17.92 5.64 5.26
CA ASN A 331 18.52 6.96 5.24
C ASN A 331 19.89 6.96 4.55
N ASP A 332 20.43 5.78 4.19
CA ASP A 332 21.68 5.70 3.43
C ASP A 332 21.46 6.12 1.97
N GLU A 333 22.10 7.22 1.58
CA GLU A 333 21.98 7.81 0.25
C GLU A 333 22.49 6.90 -0.87
N ARG A 334 23.28 5.86 -0.56
CA ARG A 334 23.78 4.88 -1.53
C ARG A 334 22.74 3.85 -1.93
N ILE A 335 21.65 3.71 -1.17
CA ILE A 335 20.58 2.76 -1.50
C ILE A 335 19.46 3.43 -2.30
N ARG A 336 19.02 2.73 -3.33
CA ARG A 336 17.81 3.02 -4.09
C ARG A 336 16.93 1.78 -4.10
N PHE A 337 15.62 2.00 -4.13
CA PHE A 337 14.63 0.95 -4.09
C PHE A 337 13.90 0.87 -5.42
N ILE A 338 13.66 -0.34 -5.92
CA ILE A 338 12.95 -0.57 -7.17
C ILE A 338 11.87 -1.62 -6.94
N ALA A 339 10.61 -1.24 -7.14
CA ALA A 339 9.50 -2.18 -7.02
C ALA A 339 9.58 -3.26 -8.12
N GLY A 340 9.29 -4.50 -7.75
CA GLY A 340 9.36 -5.67 -8.62
C GLY A 340 8.41 -5.63 -9.80
N CYS A 341 7.38 -4.77 -9.74
CA CYS A 341 6.47 -4.52 -10.86
C CYS A 341 7.17 -3.86 -12.07
N HIS A 342 8.36 -3.27 -11.89
CA HIS A 342 9.21 -2.75 -12.96
C HIS A 342 10.12 -3.80 -13.60
N GLY A 343 10.17 -5.03 -13.05
CA GLY A 343 10.97 -6.13 -13.59
C GLY A 343 12.47 -6.04 -13.30
N LEU A 344 13.19 -7.08 -13.71
CA LEU A 344 14.65 -7.18 -13.52
C LEU A 344 15.44 -6.25 -14.45
N GLU A 345 14.91 -5.97 -15.64
CA GLU A 345 15.53 -5.04 -16.61
C GLU A 345 15.72 -3.63 -16.00
N ALA A 346 14.82 -3.20 -15.11
CA ALA A 346 14.97 -1.94 -14.40
C ALA A 346 16.16 -1.94 -13.43
N LEU A 347 16.51 -3.10 -12.85
CA LEU A 347 17.70 -3.26 -12.01
C LEU A 347 18.96 -3.21 -12.87
N GLU A 348 18.98 -3.93 -13.99
CA GLU A 348 20.10 -3.96 -14.92
C GLU A 348 20.42 -2.55 -15.42
N LYS A 349 19.42 -1.84 -15.93
CA LYS A 349 19.57 -0.47 -16.41
C LYS A 349 20.15 0.44 -15.34
N LYS A 350 19.73 0.31 -14.09
CA LYS A 350 20.19 1.15 -12.98
C LYS A 350 21.63 0.87 -12.57
N VAL A 351 22.06 -0.38 -12.66
CA VAL A 351 23.47 -0.75 -12.46
C VAL A 351 24.33 -0.35 -13.65
N ASP A 352 23.83 -0.52 -14.88
CA ASP A 352 24.58 -0.16 -16.10
C ASP A 352 24.77 1.37 -16.26
N GLU A 353 23.96 2.19 -15.58
CA GLU A 353 24.17 3.64 -15.45
C GLU A 353 25.40 3.99 -14.58
N ASN A 354 25.84 3.08 -13.69
CA ASN A 354 27.00 3.24 -12.83
C ASN A 354 27.62 1.87 -12.50
N ASN A 355 28.69 1.48 -13.21
CA ASN A 355 29.29 0.15 -13.10
C ASN A 355 29.72 -0.26 -11.68
N ASP A 356 30.01 0.69 -10.78
CA ASP A 356 30.35 0.39 -9.38
C ASP A 356 29.14 -0.14 -8.58
N SER A 357 27.93 0.07 -9.09
CA SER A 357 26.69 -0.30 -8.41
C SER A 357 26.42 -1.81 -8.46
N VAL A 358 25.66 -2.27 -7.47
CA VAL A 358 25.17 -3.64 -7.39
C VAL A 358 23.67 -3.63 -7.12
N ALA A 359 22.92 -4.47 -7.84
CA ALA A 359 21.50 -4.68 -7.58
C ALA A 359 21.26 -6.03 -6.91
N PHE A 360 20.26 -6.07 -6.04
CA PHE A 360 19.76 -7.29 -5.40
C PHE A 360 18.28 -7.45 -5.70
N SER A 361 17.92 -8.55 -6.36
CA SER A 361 16.53 -9.00 -6.50
C SER A 361 16.18 -9.90 -5.32
N ILE A 362 15.01 -9.69 -4.72
CA ILE A 362 14.62 -10.31 -3.45
C ILE A 362 13.34 -11.11 -3.65
N PHE A 363 13.21 -12.25 -2.98
CA PHE A 363 11.92 -12.95 -2.94
C PHE A 363 10.90 -12.12 -2.11
N PRO A 364 9.69 -11.86 -2.62
CA PRO A 364 8.70 -11.05 -1.92
C PRO A 364 8.29 -11.71 -0.59
N SER A 365 8.12 -10.90 0.46
CA SER A 365 7.49 -11.38 1.69
C SER A 365 6.08 -11.90 1.38
N SER A 366 5.71 -13.01 2.01
CA SER A 366 4.38 -13.57 1.86
C SER A 366 3.36 -12.83 2.74
N ILE A 367 2.08 -12.93 2.39
CA ILE A 367 1.01 -12.43 3.28
C ILE A 367 1.04 -13.13 4.64
N SER A 368 1.50 -14.38 4.69
CA SER A 368 1.66 -15.14 5.93
C SER A 368 2.73 -14.54 6.83
N ASP A 369 3.83 -14.00 6.26
CA ASP A 369 4.88 -13.33 7.03
C ASP A 369 4.34 -12.06 7.67
N VAL A 370 3.58 -11.27 6.91
CA VAL A 370 2.92 -10.04 7.39
C VAL A 370 1.95 -10.34 8.54
N ILE A 371 1.08 -11.32 8.35
CA ILE A 371 0.12 -11.76 9.39
C ILE A 371 0.86 -12.26 10.64
N THR A 372 1.95 -13.00 10.47
CA THR A 372 2.75 -13.53 11.59
C THR A 372 3.42 -12.40 12.37
N VAL A 373 4.03 -11.43 11.69
CA VAL A 373 4.64 -10.25 12.32
C VAL A 373 3.60 -9.44 13.07
N ALA A 374 2.46 -9.17 12.45
CA ALA A 374 1.35 -8.45 13.06
C ALA A 374 0.80 -9.16 14.31
N ASN A 375 0.58 -10.48 14.24
CA ASN A 375 0.06 -11.26 15.37
C ASN A 375 1.06 -11.37 16.54
N LYS A 376 2.36 -11.29 16.26
CA LYS A 376 3.41 -11.27 17.28
C LYS A 376 3.69 -9.85 17.82
N ASN A 377 2.92 -8.85 17.41
CA ASN A 377 3.14 -7.43 17.72
C ASN A 377 4.58 -6.97 17.40
N LEU A 378 5.12 -7.52 16.30
CA LEU A 378 6.43 -7.16 15.77
C LEU A 378 6.28 -6.11 14.67
N THR A 379 7.40 -5.50 14.27
CA THR A 379 7.45 -4.52 13.18
C THR A 379 8.23 -5.07 12.00
N MET A 380 7.61 -5.05 10.82
CA MET A 380 8.28 -5.37 9.55
C MET A 380 9.46 -4.42 9.34
N PRO A 381 10.56 -4.91 8.77
CA PRO A 381 11.65 -4.03 8.39
C PRO A 381 11.14 -2.98 7.39
N PRO A 382 11.72 -1.78 7.39
CA PRO A 382 11.31 -0.74 6.47
C PRO A 382 11.39 -1.21 5.02
N LYS A 383 10.40 -0.81 4.21
CA LYS A 383 10.40 -1.09 2.77
C LYS A 383 10.46 -2.61 2.45
N SER A 384 9.74 -3.42 3.23
CA SER A 384 9.68 -4.89 3.05
C SER A 384 8.47 -5.37 2.26
N THR A 385 7.39 -4.61 2.27
CA THR A 385 6.12 -4.99 1.65
C THR A 385 5.67 -3.95 0.65
N TRP A 386 5.38 -4.39 -0.57
CA TRP A 386 4.75 -3.58 -1.60
C TRP A 386 3.44 -4.24 -2.01
N PHE A 387 2.33 -3.81 -1.41
CA PHE A 387 1.00 -4.30 -1.77
C PHE A 387 0.52 -3.63 -3.05
N ASP A 388 0.14 -4.43 -4.04
CA ASP A 388 -0.33 -3.95 -5.34
C ASP A 388 -1.17 -5.05 -6.04
N PRO A 389 -2.29 -4.74 -6.73
CA PRO A 389 -2.87 -3.43 -6.96
C PRO A 389 -3.43 -2.75 -5.69
N LYS A 390 -3.30 -1.43 -5.61
CA LYS A 390 -3.87 -0.62 -4.51
C LYS A 390 -5.25 -0.05 -4.85
N PRO A 391 -6.15 0.10 -3.86
CA PRO A 391 -7.39 0.86 -4.06
C PRO A 391 -7.10 2.33 -4.36
N LEU A 392 -7.84 2.91 -5.31
CA LEU A 392 -7.74 4.33 -5.65
C LEU A 392 -8.20 5.25 -4.51
N ASP A 393 -7.45 6.31 -4.24
CA ASP A 393 -7.71 7.18 -3.08
C ASP A 393 -8.93 8.12 -3.24
N GLY A 394 -9.40 8.35 -4.46
CA GLY A 394 -10.49 9.30 -4.75
C GLY A 394 -11.73 8.69 -5.40
N LEU A 395 -11.75 7.37 -5.64
CA LEU A 395 -12.92 6.72 -6.27
C LEU A 395 -14.15 6.80 -5.37
N VAL A 396 -13.96 6.59 -4.06
CA VAL A 396 -14.95 6.87 -3.02
C VAL A 396 -14.20 7.47 -1.83
N VAL A 397 -14.75 8.53 -1.25
CA VAL A 397 -14.17 9.21 -0.09
C VAL A 397 -15.21 9.31 1.02
N TYR A 398 -14.74 9.33 2.27
CA TYR A 398 -15.61 9.44 3.43
C TYR A 398 -15.55 10.84 4.03
N GLU A 399 -16.58 11.64 3.79
CA GLU A 399 -16.74 12.93 4.46
C GLU A 399 -17.12 12.70 5.94
N PHE A 400 -16.36 13.31 6.84
CA PHE A 400 -16.65 13.27 8.28
C PHE A 400 -18.04 13.84 8.55
N GLU A 401 -18.75 13.23 9.49
CA GLU A 401 -20.08 13.72 9.85
C GLU A 401 -19.95 15.14 10.40
N LYS A 402 -20.70 16.07 9.81
CA LYS A 402 -20.91 17.37 10.43
C LYS A 402 -21.94 17.12 11.52
N ASN A 403 -21.61 17.41 12.78
CA ASN A 403 -22.65 17.58 13.78
C ASN A 403 -23.68 18.59 13.24
N VAL A 404 -24.95 18.18 13.30
CA VAL A 404 -26.14 19.00 13.10
C VAL A 404 -26.20 20.09 14.16
#